data_AF-A0A7V9QI52-F1
#
_entry.id   AF-A0A7V9QI52-F1
#
_cell.length_a   1.000
_cell.length_b   1.000
_cell.length_c   1.000
_cell.angle_alpha   90.00
_cell.angle_beta   90.00
_cell.angle_gamma   90.00
#
_symmetry.space_group_name_H-M   'P 1'
#
loop_
_entity.id
_entity.type
_entity.pdbx_description
1 polymer ?
#
loop_
_entity_poly.entity_id
_entity_poly.type
_entity_poly.pdbx_seq_one_letter_code
_entity_poly.pdbx_strand_id
1 'polypeptide(L)'
;MATSTTSRAPSRPSDALTLERKVELYYWMRLTRSLEERLVNLYRQTKVVGGLFRSLGQEADAVGSAFALDRTKGDILSPLIRNLGSMLVQGAEPLEIIRQYMAKGDSPTRGRELNIHFGDTVRGFVGQISHLGDMVPVMAGVTLSFKLRNEKRVGMVYVGDGATSTGAFHEGINFAAVQRCPLVVIVENNGYAYSTPNSKQSAVKEFKDKAMAYGIPGIRADGNDVLATYDVTRDAVDRARRGEGVTLIELMTYRRKGHAEHDNQSYVPDGEIERWEKQNDPINRYVRVLLEELQVEKKELDAIDARVISEIDAATDLAEQSPAAEPTDALHGVYAVPAQVEPLWYRAGVRSAVEKNERAAGWGTFNG
;
A
#
# COMPACT_ATOMS: atom_id res chain seq x y z
N MET A 1 -43.97 10.82 -22.82
CA MET A 1 -44.10 11.30 -21.42
C MET A 1 -43.66 10.18 -20.50
N ALA A 2 -42.63 10.44 -19.70
CA ALA A 2 -42.19 9.75 -18.48
C ALA A 2 -40.78 10.31 -18.15
N THR A 3 -40.73 11.57 -17.70
CA THR A 3 -40.60 11.96 -16.29
C THR A 3 -39.18 11.77 -15.74
N SER A 4 -38.45 12.90 -15.75
CA SER A 4 -37.72 13.43 -14.61
C SER A 4 -36.78 12.45 -13.88
N THR A 5 -35.59 12.24 -14.45
CA THR A 5 -34.40 12.07 -13.61
C THR A 5 -33.98 13.45 -13.14
N THR A 6 -34.43 13.84 -11.95
CA THR A 6 -33.81 14.92 -11.18
C THR A 6 -32.32 14.63 -11.07
N SER A 7 -31.52 15.31 -11.89
CA SER A 7 -30.08 15.43 -11.76
C SER A 7 -29.81 16.09 -10.41
N ARG A 8 -29.72 15.30 -9.34
CA ARG A 8 -29.15 15.76 -8.08
C ARG A 8 -27.72 16.18 -8.43
N ALA A 9 -27.36 17.43 -8.16
CA ALA A 9 -26.01 17.93 -8.36
C ALA A 9 -25.00 16.93 -7.76
N PRO A 10 -23.82 16.72 -8.38
CA PRO A 10 -22.82 15.84 -7.78
C PRO A 10 -22.40 16.43 -6.43
N SER A 11 -22.76 15.77 -5.32
CA SER A 11 -22.15 16.08 -4.03
C SER A 11 -20.65 15.85 -4.15
N ARG A 12 -19.84 16.81 -3.73
CA ARG A 12 -18.37 16.69 -3.63
C ARG A 12 -17.90 17.51 -2.42
N PRO A 13 -16.79 17.18 -1.72
CA PRO A 13 -15.97 15.97 -1.78
C PRO A 13 -15.89 15.19 -0.44
N SER A 14 -16.78 15.39 0.56
CA SER A 14 -16.81 14.53 1.75
C SER A 14 -18.05 14.67 2.65
N ASP A 15 -19.22 15.00 2.10
CA ASP A 15 -20.46 15.16 2.88
C ASP A 15 -20.85 13.91 3.68
N ALA A 16 -20.32 12.74 3.30
CA ALA A 16 -20.50 11.49 4.01
C ALA A 16 -19.61 11.35 5.26
N LEU A 17 -18.62 12.21 5.46
CA LEU A 17 -17.73 12.20 6.62
C LEU A 17 -18.13 13.29 7.61
N THR A 18 -18.18 12.92 8.89
CA THR A 18 -18.25 13.90 9.98
C THR A 18 -16.94 14.68 10.09
N LEU A 19 -16.94 15.81 10.79
CA LEU A 19 -15.72 16.61 11.00
C LEU A 19 -14.63 15.78 11.68
N GLU A 20 -14.98 14.96 12.67
CA GLU A 20 -14.04 14.09 13.39
C GLU A 20 -13.36 13.09 12.44
N ARG A 21 -14.13 12.49 11.52
CA ARG A 21 -13.56 11.58 10.51
C ARG A 21 -12.69 12.31 9.48
N LYS A 22 -13.01 13.58 9.16
CA LYS A 22 -12.14 14.41 8.31
C LYS A 22 -10.82 14.73 9.03
N VAL A 23 -10.85 15.04 10.32
CA VAL A 23 -9.64 15.23 11.13
C VAL A 23 -8.84 13.92 11.23
N GLU A 24 -9.51 12.78 11.33
CA GLU A 24 -8.84 11.47 11.38
C GLU A 24 -8.04 11.15 10.10
N LEU A 25 -8.51 11.58 8.92
CA LEU A 25 -7.71 11.48 7.68
C LEU A 25 -6.36 12.19 7.80
N TYR A 26 -6.31 13.34 8.49
CA TYR A 26 -5.05 14.04 8.76
C TYR A 26 -4.12 13.21 9.64
N TYR A 27 -4.64 12.63 10.73
CA TYR A 27 -3.86 11.72 11.58
C TYR A 27 -3.22 10.58 10.76
N TRP A 28 -3.99 9.90 9.91
CA TRP A 28 -3.45 8.79 9.11
C TRP A 28 -2.40 9.24 8.08
N MET A 29 -2.61 10.37 7.41
CA MET A 29 -1.59 10.92 6.49
C MET A 29 -0.32 11.34 7.22
N ARG A 30 -0.45 11.97 8.40
CA ARG A 30 0.69 12.36 9.23
C ARG A 30 1.45 11.17 9.80
N LEU A 31 0.74 10.16 10.31
CA LEU A 31 1.33 8.91 10.77
C LEU A 31 2.12 8.24 9.65
N THR A 32 1.56 8.17 8.44
CA THR A 32 2.24 7.61 7.26
C THR A 32 3.54 8.36 6.97
N ARG A 33 3.48 9.68 6.76
CA ARG A 33 4.67 10.50 6.45
C ARG A 33 5.74 10.39 7.52
N SER A 34 5.37 10.56 8.79
CA SER A 34 6.32 10.57 9.90
C SER A 34 6.93 9.20 10.16
N LEU A 35 6.16 8.12 9.97
CA LEU A 35 6.69 6.76 10.09
C LEU A 35 7.71 6.47 8.98
N GLU A 36 7.43 6.88 7.74
CA GLU A 36 8.41 6.77 6.66
C GLU A 36 9.67 7.60 6.90
N GLU A 37 9.54 8.82 7.43
CA GLU A 37 10.69 9.64 7.83
C GLU A 37 11.52 8.98 8.94
N ARG A 38 10.87 8.33 9.91
CA ARG A 38 11.55 7.50 10.92
C ARG A 38 12.31 6.35 10.26
N LEU A 39 11.70 5.64 9.30
CA LEU A 39 12.34 4.56 8.57
C LEU A 39 13.55 5.05 7.76
N VAL A 40 13.52 6.26 7.20
CA VAL A 40 14.70 6.88 6.56
C VAL A 40 15.84 7.07 7.55
N ASN A 41 15.54 7.56 8.76
CA ASN A 41 16.55 7.74 9.80
C ASN A 41 17.17 6.39 10.20
N LEU A 42 16.35 5.37 10.38
CA LEU A 42 16.80 4.00 10.68
C LEU A 42 17.60 3.40 9.51
N TYR A 43 17.19 3.65 8.27
CA TYR A 43 17.92 3.22 7.07
C TYR A 43 19.32 3.84 7.00
N ARG A 44 19.45 5.14 7.28
CA ARG A 44 20.75 5.82 7.37
C ARG A 44 21.64 5.32 8.50
N GLN A 45 21.04 4.72 9.54
CA GLN A 45 21.74 4.05 10.63
C GLN A 45 22.06 2.57 10.33
N THR A 46 21.77 2.08 9.12
CA THR A 46 21.92 0.64 8.74
C THR A 46 21.06 -0.30 9.61
N LYS A 47 19.97 0.22 10.20
CA LYS A 47 19.03 -0.59 10.99
C LYS A 47 17.90 -1.19 10.16
N VAL A 48 17.56 -0.57 9.02
CA VAL A 48 16.65 -1.15 8.03
C VAL A 48 17.41 -2.14 7.16
N VAL A 49 16.82 -3.30 6.91
CA VAL A 49 17.35 -4.33 6.03
C VAL A 49 16.69 -4.23 4.66
N GLY A 50 17.50 -4.22 3.60
CA GLY A 50 17.03 -4.16 2.22
C GLY A 50 16.64 -2.77 1.73
N GLY A 51 15.67 -2.72 0.81
CA GLY A 51 15.18 -1.47 0.24
C GLY A 51 14.25 -0.70 1.18
N LEU A 52 14.10 0.60 0.93
CA LEU A 52 13.05 1.43 1.53
C LEU A 52 12.30 2.13 0.40
N PHE A 53 11.00 1.90 0.33
CA PHE A 53 10.11 2.46 -0.69
C PHE A 53 9.07 3.33 -0.02
N ARG A 54 9.11 4.62 -0.34
CA ARG A 54 8.28 5.63 0.32
C ARG A 54 7.13 6.08 -0.56
N SER A 55 6.08 6.52 0.11
CA SER A 55 4.88 7.15 -0.43
C SER A 55 4.95 8.68 -0.36
N LEU A 56 6.15 9.27 -0.29
CA LEU A 56 6.31 10.72 -0.18
C LEU A 56 5.60 11.45 -1.34
N GLY A 57 4.53 12.18 -1.01
CA GLY A 57 3.68 12.89 -1.98
C GLY A 57 2.45 12.12 -2.47
N GLN A 58 2.26 10.88 -1.99
CA GLN A 58 1.19 9.93 -2.32
C GLN A 58 0.32 9.62 -1.08
N GLU A 59 0.51 10.25 0.07
CA GLU A 59 -0.16 9.84 1.32
C GLU A 59 -1.70 9.89 1.24
N ALA A 60 -2.23 10.88 0.52
CA ALA A 60 -3.66 11.06 0.33
C ALA A 60 -4.30 9.93 -0.51
N ASP A 61 -3.58 9.36 -1.48
CA ASP A 61 -4.12 8.29 -2.32
C ASP A 61 -4.39 7.05 -1.48
N ALA A 62 -3.40 6.60 -0.71
CA ALA A 62 -3.44 5.39 0.07
C ALA A 62 -4.40 5.54 1.26
N VAL A 63 -4.32 6.67 1.97
CA VAL A 63 -5.19 6.93 3.13
C VAL A 63 -6.63 7.14 2.69
N GLY A 64 -6.89 8.04 1.73
CA GLY A 64 -8.24 8.39 1.31
C GLY A 64 -8.99 7.20 0.73
N SER A 65 -8.32 6.38 -0.10
CA SER A 65 -8.94 5.21 -0.71
C SER A 65 -9.22 4.11 0.32
N ALA A 66 -8.25 3.78 1.19
CA ALA A 66 -8.45 2.77 2.23
C ALA A 66 -9.53 3.18 3.25
N PHE A 67 -9.66 4.48 3.54
CA PHE A 67 -10.66 5.00 4.48
C PHE A 67 -12.10 4.85 3.98
N ALA A 68 -12.29 4.60 2.68
CA ALA A 68 -13.59 4.27 2.08
C ALA A 68 -14.00 2.80 2.25
N LEU A 69 -13.09 1.93 2.72
CA LEU A 69 -13.40 0.54 3.05
C LEU A 69 -14.04 0.40 4.44
N ASP A 70 -14.94 -0.57 4.57
CA ASP A 70 -15.61 -0.87 5.83
C ASP A 70 -15.04 -2.15 6.47
N ARG A 71 -14.14 -1.94 7.45
CA ARG A 71 -13.54 -3.02 8.24
C ARG A 71 -14.57 -3.89 8.95
N THR A 72 -15.68 -3.30 9.40
CA THR A 72 -16.73 -4.04 10.15
C THR A 72 -17.47 -5.02 9.25
N LYS A 73 -17.46 -4.79 7.94
CA LYS A 73 -18.00 -5.71 6.94
C LYS A 73 -16.98 -6.74 6.47
N GLY A 74 -15.71 -6.61 6.84
CA GLY A 74 -14.62 -7.47 6.38
C GLY A 74 -14.12 -7.12 4.98
N ASP A 75 -14.27 -5.87 4.55
CA ASP A 75 -13.63 -5.40 3.32
C ASP A 75 -12.11 -5.57 3.40
N ILE A 76 -11.48 -5.85 2.26
CA ILE A 76 -10.08 -6.23 2.20
C ILE A 76 -9.34 -5.46 1.11
N LEU A 77 -8.08 -5.11 1.34
CA LEU A 77 -7.22 -4.50 0.32
C LEU A 77 -5.97 -5.33 0.04
N SER A 78 -5.32 -5.09 -1.10
CA SER A 78 -3.97 -5.55 -1.39
C SER A 78 -3.12 -4.35 -1.80
N PRO A 79 -2.16 -3.91 -0.97
CA PRO A 79 -1.35 -2.72 -1.20
C PRO A 79 -0.30 -2.92 -2.30
N LEU A 80 0.38 -1.84 -2.66
CA LEU A 80 1.71 -1.82 -3.29
C LEU A 80 2.78 -1.42 -2.26
N ILE A 81 4.05 -1.60 -2.63
CA ILE A 81 5.23 -1.23 -1.83
C ILE A 81 5.25 0.22 -1.30
N ARG A 82 4.33 1.08 -1.75
CA ARG A 82 4.16 2.47 -1.31
C ARG A 82 2.84 2.75 -0.60
N ASN A 83 2.01 1.76 -0.30
CA ASN A 83 0.69 2.01 0.31
C ASN A 83 0.68 1.71 1.81
N LEU A 84 1.76 2.08 2.50
CA LEU A 84 1.84 1.97 3.96
C LEU A 84 0.63 2.61 4.64
N GLY A 85 0.21 3.80 4.17
CA GLY A 85 -0.97 4.48 4.70
C GLY A 85 -2.26 3.66 4.62
N SER A 86 -2.44 2.86 3.57
CA SER A 86 -3.61 1.98 3.43
C SER A 86 -3.62 0.86 4.48
N MET A 87 -2.45 0.31 4.80
CA MET A 87 -2.30 -0.74 5.83
C MET A 87 -2.52 -0.17 7.23
N LEU A 88 -2.00 1.04 7.51
CA LEU A 88 -2.21 1.73 8.79
C LEU A 88 -3.70 1.99 9.04
N VAL A 89 -4.44 2.46 8.02
CA VAL A 89 -5.90 2.65 8.10
C VAL A 89 -6.62 1.33 8.38
N GLN A 90 -6.17 0.22 7.79
CA GLN A 90 -6.70 -1.13 8.09
C GLN A 90 -6.26 -1.69 9.45
N GLY A 91 -5.39 -0.99 10.18
CA GLY A 91 -4.98 -1.33 11.54
C GLY A 91 -3.65 -2.07 11.65
N ALA A 92 -2.76 -1.97 10.65
CA ALA A 92 -1.35 -2.25 10.88
C ALA A 92 -0.77 -1.23 11.88
N GLU A 93 0.13 -1.67 12.75
CA GLU A 93 0.71 -0.82 13.80
C GLU A 93 2.11 -0.34 13.43
N PRO A 94 2.52 0.90 13.81
CA PRO A 94 3.89 1.38 13.57
C PRO A 94 4.98 0.42 14.05
N LEU A 95 4.77 -0.26 15.18
CA LEU A 95 5.70 -1.24 15.72
C LEU A 95 5.90 -2.44 14.78
N GLU A 96 4.82 -2.97 14.20
CA GLU A 96 4.87 -4.07 13.24
C GLU A 96 5.66 -3.66 12.00
N ILE A 97 5.43 -2.44 11.50
CA ILE A 97 6.11 -1.88 10.33
C ILE A 97 7.60 -1.70 10.60
N ILE A 98 7.98 -1.11 11.73
CA ILE A 98 9.40 -0.88 12.07
C ILE A 98 10.11 -2.22 12.25
N ARG A 99 9.53 -3.16 13.01
CA ARG A 99 10.07 -4.52 13.18
C ARG A 99 10.27 -5.23 11.85
N GLN A 100 9.31 -5.11 10.94
CA GLN A 100 9.36 -5.70 9.62
C GLN A 100 10.53 -5.12 8.80
N TYR A 101 10.67 -3.80 8.72
CA TYR A 101 11.79 -3.16 8.03
C TYR A 101 13.16 -3.44 8.67
N MET A 102 13.20 -3.69 9.98
CA MET A 102 14.41 -4.09 10.71
C MET A 102 14.66 -5.60 10.71
N ALA A 103 13.83 -6.39 10.01
CA ALA A 103 13.87 -7.86 9.96
C ALA A 103 13.95 -8.53 11.35
N LYS A 104 13.20 -8.00 12.33
CA LYS A 104 13.16 -8.55 13.70
C LYS A 104 12.45 -9.90 13.75
N GLY A 105 12.80 -10.73 14.73
CA GLY A 105 12.23 -12.09 14.89
C GLY A 105 10.75 -12.09 15.27
N ASP A 106 10.30 -11.03 15.93
CA ASP A 106 8.89 -10.78 16.27
C ASP A 106 8.18 -9.87 15.27
N SER A 107 8.78 -9.60 14.11
CA SER A 107 8.09 -8.96 12.99
C SER A 107 6.99 -9.88 12.44
N PRO A 108 5.99 -9.33 11.70
CA PRO A 108 4.94 -10.12 11.08
C PRO A 108 5.46 -11.31 10.26
N THR A 109 6.60 -11.13 9.57
CA THR A 109 7.21 -12.18 8.75
C THR A 109 8.34 -12.92 9.44
N ARG A 110 8.71 -12.55 10.67
CA ARG A 110 9.87 -13.08 11.40
C ARG A 110 11.17 -12.93 10.62
N GLY A 111 11.35 -11.77 9.98
CA GLY A 111 12.55 -11.43 9.20
C GLY A 111 12.71 -12.19 7.88
N ARG A 112 11.69 -12.94 7.42
CA ARG A 112 11.73 -13.66 6.13
C ARG A 112 11.46 -12.77 4.93
N GLU A 113 10.77 -11.67 5.15
CA GLU A 113 10.43 -10.70 4.12
C GLU A 113 10.82 -9.29 4.53
N LEU A 114 10.89 -8.40 3.55
CA LEU A 114 11.32 -7.01 3.69
C LEU A 114 10.19 -6.08 3.26
N ASN A 115 10.27 -4.80 3.64
CA ASN A 115 9.22 -3.82 3.38
C ASN A 115 7.86 -4.24 3.97
N ILE A 116 6.78 -3.62 3.51
CA ILE A 116 5.43 -3.97 3.93
C ILE A 116 4.89 -5.27 3.26
N HIS A 117 5.76 -6.20 2.87
CA HIS A 117 5.42 -7.53 2.31
C HIS A 117 4.88 -8.49 3.38
N PHE A 118 3.76 -8.15 4.00
CA PHE A 118 3.04 -9.04 4.91
C PHE A 118 1.54 -8.79 4.85
N GLY A 119 0.76 -9.80 5.24
CA GLY A 119 -0.69 -9.75 5.21
C GLY A 119 -1.30 -10.09 6.56
N ASP A 120 -2.45 -9.48 6.83
CA ASP A 120 -3.37 -9.85 7.90
C ASP A 120 -4.79 -9.79 7.34
N THR A 121 -5.29 -10.94 6.89
CA THR A 121 -6.62 -11.04 6.30
C THR A 121 -7.75 -10.84 7.32
N VAL A 122 -7.44 -10.90 8.62
CA VAL A 122 -8.40 -10.60 9.69
C VAL A 122 -8.55 -9.08 9.83
N ARG A 123 -7.44 -8.34 9.80
CA ARG A 123 -7.45 -6.86 9.80
C ARG A 123 -7.87 -6.26 8.46
N GLY A 124 -7.80 -7.03 7.37
CA GLY A 124 -8.34 -6.65 6.07
C GLY A 124 -7.29 -6.22 5.06
N PHE A 125 -6.10 -6.80 5.09
CA PHE A 125 -5.14 -6.63 4.00
C PHE A 125 -4.44 -7.94 3.62
N VAL A 126 -4.44 -8.25 2.33
CA VAL A 126 -3.62 -9.31 1.73
C VAL A 126 -2.25 -8.69 1.45
N GLY A 127 -1.19 -9.34 1.92
CA GLY A 127 0.18 -8.86 1.69
C GLY A 127 0.50 -8.85 0.20
N GLN A 128 1.13 -7.77 -0.25
CA GLN A 128 1.60 -7.67 -1.62
C GLN A 128 2.82 -8.56 -1.86
N ILE A 129 3.12 -8.78 -3.13
CA ILE A 129 4.33 -9.46 -3.60
C ILE A 129 5.09 -8.52 -4.53
N SER A 130 6.37 -8.84 -4.81
CA SER A 130 7.20 -8.00 -5.69
C SER A 130 6.76 -8.01 -7.16
N HIS A 131 5.98 -9.01 -7.59
CA HIS A 131 5.54 -9.14 -8.97
C HIS A 131 4.44 -8.12 -9.30
N LEU A 132 4.75 -7.21 -10.23
CA LEU A 132 3.85 -6.13 -10.61
C LEU A 132 2.59 -6.68 -11.29
N GLY A 133 1.42 -6.19 -10.87
CA GLY A 133 0.13 -6.54 -11.48
C GLY A 133 -0.46 -7.88 -11.02
N ASP A 134 0.34 -8.79 -10.46
CA ASP A 134 -0.10 -10.14 -10.08
C ASP A 134 -1.16 -10.17 -8.98
N MET A 135 -1.23 -9.13 -8.14
CA MET A 135 -2.27 -9.05 -7.12
C MET A 135 -3.66 -8.74 -7.70
N VAL A 136 -3.77 -8.28 -8.94
CA VAL A 136 -5.06 -8.04 -9.61
C VAL A 136 -5.85 -9.35 -9.79
N PRO A 137 -5.32 -10.39 -10.47
CA PRO A 137 -6.05 -11.67 -10.59
C PRO A 137 -6.23 -12.36 -9.23
N VAL A 138 -5.30 -12.24 -8.29
CA VAL A 138 -5.47 -12.77 -6.92
C VAL A 138 -6.68 -12.12 -6.26
N MET A 139 -6.78 -10.79 -6.27
CA MET A 139 -7.90 -10.07 -5.68
C MET A 139 -9.21 -10.26 -6.44
N ALA A 140 -9.16 -10.52 -7.76
CA ALA A 140 -10.31 -10.97 -8.52
C ALA A 140 -10.86 -12.30 -7.98
N GLY A 141 -9.98 -13.27 -7.67
CA GLY A 141 -10.36 -14.54 -7.05
C GLY A 141 -10.90 -14.38 -5.62
N VAL A 142 -10.24 -13.55 -4.79
CA VAL A 142 -10.71 -13.24 -3.43
C VAL A 142 -12.11 -12.64 -3.46
N THR A 143 -12.35 -11.63 -4.29
CA THR A 143 -13.64 -10.95 -4.39
C THR A 143 -14.71 -11.79 -5.08
N LEU A 144 -14.34 -12.67 -6.01
CA LEU A 144 -15.24 -13.69 -6.54
C LEU A 144 -15.78 -14.58 -5.42
N SER A 145 -14.94 -14.95 -4.44
CA SER A 145 -15.38 -15.76 -3.30
C SER A 145 -16.47 -15.05 -2.47
N PHE A 146 -16.38 -13.72 -2.30
CA PHE A 146 -17.41 -12.94 -1.61
C PHE A 146 -18.74 -13.02 -2.34
N LYS A 147 -18.72 -12.85 -3.67
CA LYS A 147 -19.91 -12.99 -4.51
C LYS A 147 -20.50 -14.38 -4.43
N LEU A 148 -19.68 -15.44 -4.53
CA LEU A 148 -20.14 -16.83 -4.47
C LEU A 148 -20.75 -17.20 -3.11
N ARG A 149 -20.28 -16.58 -2.02
CA ARG A 149 -20.80 -16.76 -0.66
C ARG A 149 -21.91 -15.78 -0.29
N ASN A 150 -22.33 -14.91 -1.21
CA ASN A 150 -23.31 -13.85 -0.97
C ASN A 150 -22.91 -12.91 0.19
N GLU A 151 -21.61 -12.68 0.36
CA GLU A 151 -21.05 -11.76 1.34
C GLU A 151 -21.06 -10.34 0.74
N LYS A 152 -21.62 -9.37 1.47
CA LYS A 152 -21.63 -7.95 1.07
C LYS A 152 -20.28 -7.29 1.35
N ARG A 153 -19.19 -7.90 0.88
CA ARG A 153 -17.79 -7.46 1.05
C ARG A 153 -17.24 -6.92 -0.25
N VAL A 154 -16.30 -5.98 -0.13
CA VAL A 154 -15.59 -5.39 -1.27
C VAL A 154 -14.09 -5.63 -1.11
N GLY A 155 -13.43 -5.92 -2.22
CA GLY A 155 -11.98 -5.92 -2.30
C GLY A 155 -11.45 -4.67 -2.99
N MET A 156 -10.25 -4.25 -2.61
CA MET A 156 -9.50 -3.19 -3.27
C MET A 156 -8.10 -3.68 -3.63
N VAL A 157 -7.61 -3.33 -4.82
CA VAL A 157 -6.24 -3.66 -5.22
C VAL A 157 -5.57 -2.42 -5.81
N TYR A 158 -4.35 -2.15 -5.36
CA TYR A 158 -3.53 -1.06 -5.86
C TYR A 158 -2.59 -1.57 -6.97
N VAL A 159 -2.42 -0.77 -8.01
CA VAL A 159 -1.43 -0.97 -9.08
C VAL A 159 -0.79 0.36 -9.46
N GLY A 160 0.53 0.39 -9.67
CA GLY A 160 1.18 1.58 -10.22
C GLY A 160 0.90 1.72 -11.72
N ASP A 161 1.03 2.93 -12.25
CA ASP A 161 1.06 3.23 -13.69
C ASP A 161 1.83 2.19 -14.53
N GLY A 162 3.04 1.82 -14.09
CA GLY A 162 3.87 0.78 -14.73
C GLY A 162 3.25 -0.61 -14.76
N ALA A 163 2.63 -1.02 -13.65
CA ALA A 163 2.02 -2.35 -13.51
C ALA A 163 0.82 -2.55 -14.45
N THR A 164 0.20 -1.47 -14.93
CA THR A 164 -0.89 -1.53 -15.92
C THR A 164 -0.47 -2.02 -17.31
N SER A 165 0.82 -2.29 -17.51
CA SER A 165 1.40 -2.83 -18.75
C SER A 165 1.71 -4.33 -18.65
N THR A 166 1.44 -4.96 -17.51
CA THR A 166 1.66 -6.39 -17.28
C THR A 166 0.50 -7.22 -17.81
N GLY A 167 0.76 -8.44 -18.27
CA GLY A 167 -0.29 -9.37 -18.70
C GLY A 167 -1.29 -9.67 -17.57
N ALA A 168 -0.78 -9.90 -16.35
CA ALA A 168 -1.59 -10.17 -15.17
C ALA A 168 -2.63 -9.07 -14.86
N PHE A 169 -2.27 -7.80 -15.04
CA PHE A 169 -3.24 -6.69 -14.93
C PHE A 169 -4.39 -6.85 -15.92
N HIS A 170 -4.09 -7.11 -17.19
CA HIS A 170 -5.10 -7.24 -18.25
C HIS A 170 -5.99 -8.48 -18.03
N GLU A 171 -5.38 -9.63 -17.72
CA GLU A 171 -6.08 -10.89 -17.48
C GLU A 171 -6.97 -10.81 -16.23
N GLY A 172 -6.44 -10.28 -15.13
CA GLY A 172 -7.15 -10.16 -13.86
C GLY A 172 -8.36 -9.24 -13.94
N ILE A 173 -8.22 -8.06 -14.57
CA ILE A 173 -9.35 -7.13 -14.74
C ILE A 173 -10.41 -7.72 -15.67
N ASN A 174 -10.01 -8.30 -16.80
CA ASN A 174 -10.96 -8.90 -17.72
C ASN A 174 -11.77 -10.01 -17.03
N PHE A 175 -11.11 -10.90 -16.30
CA PHE A 175 -11.80 -11.95 -15.54
C PHE A 175 -12.75 -11.36 -14.49
N ALA A 176 -12.27 -10.40 -13.68
CA ALA A 176 -13.09 -9.75 -12.66
C ALA A 176 -14.33 -9.04 -13.25
N ALA A 177 -14.16 -8.40 -14.41
CA ALA A 177 -15.23 -7.71 -15.13
C ALA A 177 -16.32 -8.69 -15.61
N VAL A 178 -15.92 -9.78 -16.30
CA VAL A 178 -16.83 -10.83 -16.76
C VAL A 178 -17.59 -11.45 -15.59
N GLN A 179 -16.89 -11.70 -14.48
CA GLN A 179 -17.48 -12.27 -13.27
C GLN A 179 -18.24 -11.24 -12.42
N ARG A 180 -18.22 -9.95 -12.77
CA ARG A 180 -18.78 -8.85 -11.96
C ARG A 180 -18.34 -8.94 -10.50
N CYS A 181 -17.04 -9.16 -10.26
CA CYS A 181 -16.50 -9.22 -8.91
C CYS A 181 -16.67 -7.87 -8.18
N PRO A 182 -16.95 -7.87 -6.85
CA PRO A 182 -16.99 -6.65 -6.04
C PRO A 182 -15.56 -6.14 -5.76
N LEU A 183 -14.89 -5.65 -6.81
CA LEU A 183 -13.49 -5.24 -6.79
C LEU A 183 -13.34 -3.77 -7.21
N VAL A 184 -12.57 -3.00 -6.45
CA VAL A 184 -12.09 -1.67 -6.85
C VAL A 184 -10.62 -1.79 -7.22
N VAL A 185 -10.24 -1.31 -8.41
CA VAL A 185 -8.84 -1.28 -8.87
C VAL A 185 -8.36 0.16 -8.84
N ILE A 186 -7.37 0.45 -7.99
CA ILE A 186 -6.75 1.76 -7.87
C ILE A 186 -5.47 1.76 -8.71
N VAL A 187 -5.39 2.63 -9.71
CA VAL A 187 -4.16 2.94 -10.46
C VAL A 187 -3.53 4.19 -9.86
N GLU A 188 -2.39 4.03 -9.21
CA GLU A 188 -1.58 5.13 -8.70
C GLU A 188 -0.67 5.64 -9.81
N ASN A 189 -1.09 6.74 -10.42
CA ASN A 189 -0.36 7.36 -11.49
C ASN A 189 0.55 8.46 -10.91
N ASN A 190 1.79 8.07 -10.61
CA ASN A 190 2.80 8.96 -10.06
C ASN A 190 3.77 9.51 -11.12
N GLY A 191 3.57 9.15 -12.39
CA GLY A 191 4.31 9.66 -13.54
C GLY A 191 5.44 8.75 -14.03
N TYR A 192 5.89 7.79 -13.21
CA TYR A 192 7.13 7.04 -13.43
C TYR A 192 7.09 5.59 -12.91
N ALA A 193 7.30 4.65 -13.83
CA ALA A 193 7.67 3.28 -13.52
C ALA A 193 9.20 3.15 -13.39
N TYR A 194 9.71 3.17 -12.16
CA TYR A 194 11.16 3.38 -11.90
C TYR A 194 11.64 4.67 -12.57
N SER A 195 12.33 4.58 -13.70
CA SER A 195 12.85 5.69 -14.52
C SER A 195 12.08 5.91 -15.82
N THR A 196 11.09 5.06 -16.11
CA THR A 196 10.30 5.12 -17.35
C THR A 196 9.14 6.08 -17.15
N PRO A 197 9.13 7.26 -17.79
CA PRO A 197 7.98 8.15 -17.72
C PRO A 197 6.77 7.54 -18.44
N ASN A 198 5.56 7.96 -18.06
CA ASN A 198 4.32 7.45 -18.64
C ASN A 198 4.27 7.46 -20.18
N SER A 199 4.85 8.48 -20.81
CA SER A 199 4.92 8.59 -22.28
C SER A 199 5.71 7.46 -22.96
N LYS A 200 6.56 6.77 -22.20
CA LYS A 200 7.30 5.56 -22.62
C LYS A 200 6.71 4.27 -22.02
N GLN A 201 5.77 4.39 -21.09
CA GLN A 201 5.15 3.26 -20.40
C GLN A 201 3.91 2.74 -21.12
N SER A 202 3.05 3.64 -21.60
CA SER A 202 1.75 3.30 -22.18
C SER A 202 1.36 4.29 -23.29
N ALA A 203 0.74 3.79 -24.36
CA ALA A 203 0.19 4.62 -25.42
C ALA A 203 -1.14 5.30 -25.04
N VAL A 204 -1.85 4.75 -24.05
CA VAL A 204 -3.06 5.36 -23.50
C VAL A 204 -2.68 6.62 -22.72
N LYS A 205 -3.38 7.74 -22.97
CA LYS A 205 -3.10 9.04 -22.35
C LYS A 205 -3.52 9.12 -20.88
N GLU A 206 -4.67 8.52 -20.54
CA GLU A 206 -5.21 8.47 -19.18
C GLU A 206 -5.44 7.01 -18.81
N PHE A 207 -4.84 6.52 -17.73
CA PHE A 207 -4.94 5.09 -17.39
C PHE A 207 -6.38 4.65 -17.11
N LYS A 208 -7.27 5.57 -16.71
CA LYS A 208 -8.72 5.27 -16.60
C LYS A 208 -9.33 4.75 -17.91
N ASP A 209 -8.79 5.14 -19.07
CA ASP A 209 -9.35 4.77 -20.37
C ASP A 209 -9.11 3.30 -20.71
N LYS A 210 -8.16 2.62 -20.02
CA LYS A 210 -7.99 1.17 -20.10
C LYS A 210 -9.25 0.42 -19.65
N ALA A 211 -10.07 1.02 -18.78
CA ALA A 211 -11.34 0.44 -18.30
C ALA A 211 -12.31 0.12 -19.45
N MET A 212 -12.31 0.93 -20.51
CA MET A 212 -13.19 0.73 -21.67
C MET A 212 -12.97 -0.61 -22.37
N ALA A 213 -11.73 -1.11 -22.38
CA ALA A 213 -11.39 -2.40 -23.00
C ALA A 213 -12.08 -3.59 -22.33
N TYR A 214 -12.53 -3.43 -21.08
CA TYR A 214 -13.18 -4.48 -20.29
C TYR A 214 -14.67 -4.20 -20.03
N GLY A 215 -15.22 -3.11 -20.59
CA GLY A 215 -16.62 -2.73 -20.37
C GLY A 215 -16.94 -2.34 -18.92
N ILE A 216 -15.97 -1.81 -18.18
CA ILE A 216 -16.15 -1.35 -16.79
C ILE A 216 -15.97 0.18 -16.68
N PRO A 217 -16.51 0.83 -15.63
CA PRO A 217 -16.29 2.26 -15.41
C PRO A 217 -14.81 2.57 -15.12
N GLY A 218 -14.30 3.61 -15.76
CA GLY A 218 -13.00 4.22 -15.49
C GLY A 218 -13.18 5.64 -14.97
N ILE A 219 -12.66 5.95 -13.78
CA ILE A 219 -12.76 7.26 -13.14
C ILE A 219 -11.35 7.80 -12.92
N ARG A 220 -11.15 9.11 -13.06
CA ARG A 220 -9.89 9.78 -12.73
C ARG A 220 -10.15 10.83 -11.67
N ALA A 221 -9.27 10.91 -10.67
CA ALA A 221 -9.34 11.91 -9.61
C ALA A 221 -7.94 12.44 -9.25
N ASP A 222 -7.92 13.51 -8.47
CA ASP A 222 -6.71 14.04 -7.86
C ASP A 222 -6.33 13.16 -6.66
N GLY A 223 -5.25 12.39 -6.78
CA GLY A 223 -4.73 11.53 -5.72
C GLY A 223 -4.06 12.30 -4.59
N ASN A 224 -3.76 13.60 -4.77
CA ASN A 224 -3.20 14.46 -3.73
C ASN A 224 -4.28 15.27 -3.00
N ASP A 225 -5.55 15.00 -3.30
CA ASP A 225 -6.71 15.45 -2.53
C ASP A 225 -7.35 14.24 -1.84
N VAL A 226 -7.18 14.16 -0.52
CA VAL A 226 -7.65 13.02 0.28
C VAL A 226 -9.17 12.90 0.29
N LEU A 227 -9.89 14.02 0.20
CA LEU A 227 -11.35 14.03 0.16
C LEU A 227 -11.86 13.57 -1.20
N ALA A 228 -11.27 14.09 -2.28
CA ALA A 228 -11.58 13.64 -3.63
C ALA A 228 -11.31 12.14 -3.80
N THR A 229 -10.17 11.66 -3.30
CA THR A 229 -9.80 10.24 -3.29
C THR A 229 -10.82 9.41 -2.53
N TYR A 230 -11.19 9.83 -1.31
CA TYR A 230 -12.19 9.14 -0.51
C TYR A 230 -13.54 9.05 -1.24
N ASP A 231 -14.03 10.15 -1.81
CA ASP A 231 -15.35 10.20 -2.43
C ASP A 231 -15.45 9.30 -3.67
N VAL A 232 -14.48 9.38 -4.59
CA VAL A 232 -14.50 8.51 -5.79
C VAL A 232 -14.36 7.04 -5.42
N THR A 233 -13.60 6.75 -4.36
CA THR A 233 -13.40 5.39 -3.88
C THR A 233 -14.64 4.86 -3.17
N ARG A 234 -15.29 5.66 -2.33
CA ARG A 234 -16.56 5.31 -1.66
C ARG A 234 -17.62 4.97 -2.70
N ASP A 235 -17.78 5.80 -3.73
CA ASP A 235 -18.78 5.58 -4.78
C ASP A 235 -18.50 4.25 -5.53
N ALA A 236 -17.23 3.94 -5.80
CA ALA A 236 -16.81 2.67 -6.40
C ALA A 236 -17.04 1.47 -5.46
N VAL A 237 -16.77 1.62 -4.17
CA VAL A 237 -17.01 0.61 -3.13
C VAL A 237 -18.50 0.32 -3.01
N ASP A 238 -19.35 1.36 -2.94
CA ASP A 238 -20.80 1.20 -2.86
C ASP A 238 -21.36 0.53 -4.11
N ARG A 239 -20.85 0.91 -5.29
CA ARG A 239 -21.18 0.26 -6.56
C ARG A 239 -20.80 -1.23 -6.56
N ALA A 240 -19.57 -1.55 -6.16
CA ALA A 240 -19.09 -2.93 -6.05
C ALA A 240 -19.97 -3.75 -5.08
N ARG A 241 -20.31 -3.17 -3.92
CA ARG A 241 -21.15 -3.81 -2.89
C ARG A 241 -22.58 -4.06 -3.35
N ARG A 242 -23.13 -3.22 -4.25
CA ARG A 242 -24.44 -3.45 -4.90
C ARG A 242 -24.40 -4.52 -6.00
N GLY A 243 -23.24 -5.15 -6.24
CA GLY A 243 -23.08 -6.22 -7.23
C GLY A 243 -22.97 -5.71 -8.66
N GLU A 244 -22.69 -4.41 -8.85
CA GLU A 244 -22.54 -3.81 -10.18
C GLU A 244 -21.16 -4.09 -10.79
N GLY A 245 -20.26 -4.73 -10.03
CA GLY A 245 -18.97 -5.23 -10.50
C GLY A 245 -17.82 -4.23 -10.33
N VAL A 246 -16.79 -4.40 -11.16
CA VAL A 246 -15.51 -3.71 -11.02
C VAL A 246 -15.60 -2.22 -11.36
N THR A 247 -14.81 -1.41 -10.68
CA THR A 247 -14.51 -0.02 -11.07
C THR A 247 -13.00 0.18 -11.08
N LEU A 248 -12.47 0.83 -12.12
CA LEU A 248 -11.07 1.25 -12.17
C LEU A 248 -10.97 2.76 -11.88
N ILE A 249 -10.12 3.14 -10.92
CA ILE A 249 -9.89 4.51 -10.51
C ILE A 249 -8.44 4.86 -10.77
N GLU A 250 -8.17 5.88 -11.57
CA GLU A 250 -6.86 6.50 -11.73
C GLU A 250 -6.72 7.66 -10.74
N LEU A 251 -5.83 7.51 -9.77
CA LEU A 251 -5.46 8.57 -8.83
C LEU A 251 -4.18 9.24 -9.32
N MET A 252 -4.30 10.53 -9.68
CA MET A 252 -3.18 11.33 -10.13
C MET A 252 -2.37 11.85 -8.96
N THR A 253 -1.12 11.43 -8.85
CA THR A 253 -0.24 11.77 -7.75
C THR A 253 1.18 11.99 -8.27
N TYR A 254 2.17 12.11 -7.39
CA TYR A 254 3.56 12.26 -7.79
C TYR A 254 4.54 11.71 -6.76
N ARG A 255 5.50 10.91 -7.23
CA ARG A 255 6.56 10.34 -6.39
C ARG A 255 7.68 11.37 -6.21
N ARG A 256 7.74 12.00 -5.04
CA ARG A 256 8.69 13.09 -4.75
C ARG A 256 10.08 12.64 -4.32
N LYS A 257 10.41 11.37 -4.54
CA LYS A 257 11.73 10.80 -4.31
C LYS A 257 12.02 9.76 -5.39
N GLY A 258 13.25 9.28 -5.46
CA GLY A 258 13.62 8.13 -6.27
C GLY A 258 12.72 6.91 -6.01
N HIS A 259 12.78 5.93 -6.92
CA HIS A 259 12.00 4.71 -6.80
C HIS A 259 12.22 4.02 -5.45
N ALA A 260 13.45 3.95 -4.98
CA ALA A 260 13.79 3.56 -3.62
C ALA A 260 14.58 4.70 -2.95
N GLU A 261 14.75 4.66 -1.63
CA GLU A 261 15.50 5.70 -0.90
C GLU A 261 16.95 5.87 -1.42
N HIS A 262 17.55 4.82 -1.99
CA HIS A 262 18.89 4.86 -2.59
C HIS A 262 18.92 5.33 -4.06
N ASP A 263 17.77 5.48 -4.72
CA ASP A 263 17.69 5.91 -6.11
C ASP A 263 17.93 7.43 -6.21
N ASN A 264 18.92 7.81 -7.02
CA ASN A 264 19.36 9.19 -7.18
C ASN A 264 18.46 10.02 -8.12
N GLN A 265 17.41 9.43 -8.69
CA GLN A 265 16.35 10.11 -9.44
C GLN A 265 16.84 11.00 -10.61
N SER A 266 18.03 10.74 -11.14
CA SER A 266 18.67 11.57 -12.20
C SER A 266 17.93 11.60 -13.55
N TYR A 267 16.93 10.73 -13.72
CA TYR A 267 16.04 10.68 -14.88
C TYR A 267 14.84 11.64 -14.76
N VAL A 268 14.60 12.24 -13.59
CA VAL A 268 13.52 13.20 -13.37
C VAL A 268 14.01 14.60 -13.78
N PRO A 269 13.27 15.32 -14.64
CA PRO A 269 13.60 16.70 -15.01
C PRO A 269 13.76 17.63 -13.80
N ASP A 270 14.76 18.51 -13.88
CA ASP A 270 15.03 19.52 -12.86
C ASP A 270 13.79 20.40 -12.60
N GLY A 271 13.50 20.65 -11.32
CA GLY A 271 12.36 21.48 -10.89
C GLY A 271 11.02 20.76 -10.83
N GLU A 272 10.90 19.54 -11.38
CA GLU A 272 9.62 18.83 -11.38
C GLU A 272 9.19 18.42 -9.95
N ILE A 273 10.10 17.83 -9.17
CA ILE A 273 9.84 17.43 -7.78
C ILE A 273 9.53 18.64 -6.91
N GLU A 274 10.30 19.73 -7.03
CA GLU A 274 10.14 20.96 -6.27
C GLU A 274 8.79 21.63 -6.57
N ARG A 275 8.34 21.58 -7.84
CA ARG A 275 7.01 22.06 -8.23
C ARG A 275 5.92 21.26 -7.54
N TRP A 276 6.00 19.94 -7.56
CA TRP A 276 5.04 19.06 -6.90
C TRP A 276 5.05 19.22 -5.37
N GLU A 277 6.23 19.38 -4.77
CA GLU A 277 6.38 19.69 -3.34
C GLU A 277 5.67 20.99 -2.95
N LYS A 278 5.92 22.07 -3.68
CA LYS A 278 5.38 23.39 -3.35
C LYS A 278 3.88 23.51 -3.61
N GLN A 279 3.40 22.89 -4.68
CA GLN A 279 2.04 23.11 -5.17
C GLN A 279 1.07 22.00 -4.78
N ASN A 280 1.57 20.77 -4.59
CA ASN A 280 0.76 19.56 -4.55
C ASN A 280 1.11 18.58 -3.42
N ASP A 281 1.81 19.00 -2.36
CA ASP A 281 1.95 18.15 -1.17
C ASP A 281 0.55 17.88 -0.56
N PRO A 282 0.12 16.61 -0.45
CA PRO A 282 -1.24 16.28 -0.01
C PRO A 282 -1.53 16.71 1.44
N ILE A 283 -0.53 16.64 2.32
CA ILE A 283 -0.67 17.04 3.72
C ILE A 283 -0.81 18.55 3.81
N ASN A 284 0.07 19.31 3.16
CA ASN A 284 0.00 20.78 3.16
C ASN A 284 -1.32 21.29 2.57
N ARG A 285 -1.78 20.66 1.48
CA ARG A 285 -3.09 20.96 0.89
C ARG A 285 -4.21 20.72 1.89
N TYR A 286 -4.20 19.58 2.56
CA TYR A 286 -5.28 19.22 3.48
C TYR A 286 -5.28 20.04 4.78
N VAL A 287 -4.11 20.44 5.28
CA VAL A 287 -4.00 21.37 6.41
C VAL A 287 -4.70 22.70 6.09
N ARG A 288 -4.53 23.25 4.88
CA ARG A 288 -5.26 24.46 4.48
C ARG A 288 -6.76 24.24 4.49
N VAL A 289 -7.25 23.12 3.94
CA VAL A 289 -8.68 22.77 3.98
C VAL A 289 -9.20 22.70 5.42
N LEU A 290 -8.46 22.03 6.31
CA LEU A 290 -8.87 21.88 7.71
C LEU A 290 -8.93 23.23 8.44
N LEU A 291 -7.93 24.10 8.26
CA LEU A 291 -7.85 25.38 8.97
C LEU A 291 -8.75 26.46 8.36
N GLU A 292 -8.75 26.59 7.03
CA GLU A 292 -9.37 27.72 6.32
C GLU A 292 -10.83 27.43 5.96
N GLU A 293 -11.16 26.19 5.58
CA GLU A 293 -12.51 25.83 5.12
C GLU A 293 -13.33 25.15 6.23
N LEU A 294 -12.73 24.20 6.96
CA LEU A 294 -13.43 23.43 8.00
C LEU A 294 -13.29 24.04 9.41
N GLN A 295 -12.49 25.11 9.55
CA GLN A 295 -12.29 25.87 10.79
C GLN A 295 -11.82 25.01 11.98
N VAL A 296 -11.08 23.93 11.70
CA VAL A 296 -10.41 23.13 12.74
C VAL A 296 -9.35 24.00 13.41
N GLU A 297 -9.28 23.96 14.73
CA GLU A 297 -8.30 24.76 15.46
C GLU A 297 -6.88 24.23 15.19
N LYS A 298 -5.92 25.14 14.97
CA LYS A 298 -4.50 24.76 14.82
C LYS A 298 -4.00 23.90 15.98
N LYS A 299 -4.47 24.17 17.20
CA LYS A 299 -4.11 23.41 18.40
C LYS A 299 -4.50 21.93 18.30
N GLU A 300 -5.58 21.59 17.61
CA GLU A 300 -6.00 20.22 17.38
C GLU A 300 -5.04 19.49 16.43
N LEU A 301 -4.62 20.15 15.35
CA LEU A 301 -3.61 19.60 14.43
C LEU A 301 -2.25 19.43 15.14
N ASP A 302 -1.83 20.42 15.94
CA ASP A 302 -0.60 20.35 16.73
C ASP A 302 -0.64 19.18 17.73
N ALA A 303 -1.81 18.88 18.32
CA ALA A 303 -1.98 17.75 19.23
C ALA A 303 -1.88 16.40 18.50
N ILE A 304 -2.42 16.31 17.28
CA ILE A 304 -2.27 15.13 16.41
C ILE A 304 -0.81 14.90 16.05
N ASP A 305 -0.09 15.95 15.67
CA ASP A 305 1.34 15.87 15.37
C ASP A 305 2.16 15.37 16.57
N ALA A 306 1.90 15.92 17.76
CA ALA A 306 2.56 15.46 18.99
C ALA A 306 2.25 13.99 19.31
N ARG A 307 0.99 13.56 19.11
CA ARG A 307 0.57 12.17 19.30
C ARG A 307 1.30 11.24 18.34
N VAL A 308 1.35 11.57 17.04
CA VAL A 308 2.03 10.77 16.01
C VAL A 308 3.51 10.58 16.35
N ILE A 309 4.19 11.65 16.77
CA ILE A 309 5.59 11.58 17.19
C ILE A 309 5.76 10.61 18.37
N SER A 310 4.92 10.76 19.41
CA SER A 310 4.97 9.88 20.59
C SER A 310 4.72 8.40 20.26
N GLU A 311 3.78 8.10 19.37
CA GLU A 311 3.48 6.73 18.94
C GLU A 311 4.68 6.12 18.18
N ILE A 312 5.30 6.88 17.28
CA ILE A 312 6.45 6.44 16.49
C ILE A 312 7.69 6.26 17.38
N ASP A 313 7.91 7.16 18.34
CA ASP A 313 9.01 7.03 19.30
C ASP A 313 8.88 5.76 20.13
N ALA A 314 7.72 5.55 20.75
CA ALA A 314 7.46 4.34 21.52
C ALA A 314 7.62 3.06 20.68
N ALA A 315 7.10 3.06 19.44
CA ALA A 315 7.24 1.95 18.53
C ALA A 315 8.71 1.69 18.10
N THR A 316 9.49 2.76 17.93
CA THR A 316 10.92 2.65 17.60
C THR A 316 11.69 2.03 18.75
N ASP A 317 11.50 2.52 19.97
CA ASP A 317 12.19 2.03 21.16
C ASP A 317 11.92 0.54 21.39
N LEU A 318 10.66 0.11 21.23
CA LEU A 318 10.27 -1.29 21.32
C LEU A 318 10.86 -2.14 20.19
N ALA A 319 10.87 -1.64 18.96
CA ALA A 319 11.45 -2.35 17.82
C ALA A 319 12.97 -2.54 18.00
N GLU A 320 13.69 -1.54 18.51
CA GLU A 320 15.12 -1.65 18.77
C GLU A 320 15.44 -2.74 19.78
N GLN A 321 14.63 -2.86 20.84
CA GLN A 321 14.74 -3.90 21.87
C GLN A 321 14.26 -5.28 21.42
N SER A 322 13.61 -5.38 20.26
CA SER A 322 13.06 -6.64 19.76
C SER A 322 14.18 -7.61 19.34
N PRO A 323 14.01 -8.93 19.55
CA PRO A 323 15.02 -9.92 19.21
C PRO A 323 15.29 -9.99 17.70
N ALA A 324 16.49 -10.43 17.34
CA ALA A 324 16.79 -10.81 15.96
C ALA A 324 15.97 -12.03 15.55
N ALA A 325 15.77 -12.24 14.25
CA ALA A 325 15.23 -13.50 13.75
C ALA A 325 16.22 -14.65 13.96
N GLU A 326 15.73 -15.82 14.33
CA GLU A 326 16.54 -17.02 14.44
C GLU A 326 16.65 -17.71 13.08
N PRO A 327 17.76 -18.39 12.76
CA PRO A 327 17.89 -19.09 11.48
C PRO A 327 16.78 -20.12 11.21
N THR A 328 16.20 -20.71 12.27
CA THR A 328 15.08 -21.66 12.16
C THR A 328 13.78 -20.98 11.74
N ASP A 329 13.61 -19.67 11.93
CA ASP A 329 12.43 -18.91 11.48
C ASP A 329 12.21 -19.06 9.97
N ALA A 330 13.28 -19.24 9.19
CA ALA A 330 13.23 -19.47 7.75
C ALA A 330 12.44 -20.73 7.34
N LEU A 331 12.30 -21.72 8.23
CA LEU A 331 11.58 -22.98 7.96
C LEU A 331 10.09 -22.89 8.25
N HIS A 332 9.67 -21.91 9.06
CA HIS A 332 8.26 -21.74 9.40
C HIS A 332 7.48 -21.28 8.17
N GLY A 333 6.20 -21.65 8.07
CA GLY A 333 5.27 -21.14 7.06
C GLY A 333 5.51 -21.59 5.61
N VAL A 334 6.48 -22.47 5.34
CA VAL A 334 6.64 -23.09 4.01
C VAL A 334 5.46 -24.03 3.70
N TYR A 335 5.05 -24.82 4.69
CA TYR A 335 3.87 -25.68 4.65
C TYR A 335 3.13 -25.59 5.99
N ALA A 336 1.83 -25.95 6.01
CA ALA A 336 1.01 -25.93 7.22
C ALA A 336 1.51 -26.89 8.30
N VAL A 337 1.98 -28.06 7.87
CA VAL A 337 2.74 -29.00 8.69
C VAL A 337 4.19 -28.90 8.22
N PRO A 338 5.13 -28.43 9.06
CA PRO A 338 6.54 -28.43 8.70
C PRO A 338 6.91 -29.86 8.31
N ALA A 339 7.55 -30.02 7.15
CA ALA A 339 8.04 -31.33 6.76
C ALA A 339 8.95 -31.85 7.89
N GLN A 340 8.66 -33.05 8.41
CA GLN A 340 9.60 -33.80 9.25
C GLN A 340 10.74 -34.27 8.35
N VAL A 341 11.54 -33.32 7.87
CA VAL A 341 12.76 -33.66 7.15
C VAL A 341 13.73 -34.09 8.24
N GLU A 342 13.94 -35.39 8.35
CA GLU A 342 15.14 -35.94 8.99
C GLU A 342 16.32 -35.09 8.48
N PRO A 343 17.06 -34.40 9.37
CA PRO A 343 18.23 -33.65 8.94
C PRO A 343 19.06 -34.55 8.04
N LEU A 344 19.45 -34.05 6.86
CA LEU A 344 20.36 -34.79 5.98
C LEU A 344 21.51 -35.34 6.84
N TRP A 345 21.99 -36.55 6.59
CA TRP A 345 22.88 -37.28 7.51
C TRP A 345 24.10 -36.47 8.00
N TYR A 346 24.55 -35.46 7.23
CA TYR A 346 25.64 -34.55 7.58
C TYR A 346 25.24 -33.36 8.49
N ARG A 347 23.94 -33.18 8.76
CA ARG A 347 23.32 -32.22 9.69
C ARG A 347 22.70 -32.89 10.91
N ALA A 348 22.81 -34.22 11.04
CA ALA A 348 22.36 -34.94 12.22
C ALA A 348 23.11 -34.43 13.46
N GLY A 349 22.39 -33.84 14.41
CA GLY A 349 22.97 -33.30 15.66
C GLY A 349 23.21 -31.78 15.68
N VAL A 350 22.97 -31.06 14.58
CA VAL A 350 23.12 -29.60 14.51
C VAL A 350 21.90 -28.92 15.15
N ARG A 351 22.08 -28.20 16.26
CA ARG A 351 21.00 -27.51 17.00
C ARG A 351 20.90 -26.00 16.72
N SER A 352 21.84 -25.44 15.96
CA SER A 352 21.79 -24.05 15.47
C SER A 352 22.34 -24.00 14.04
N ALA A 353 21.93 -23.01 13.23
CA ALA A 353 22.41 -22.93 11.85
C ALA A 353 23.92 -22.69 11.72
N VAL A 354 24.58 -22.27 12.79
CA VAL A 354 26.04 -22.12 12.87
C VAL A 354 26.51 -22.38 14.30
N GLU A 355 26.86 -23.63 14.65
CA GLU A 355 27.57 -23.91 15.92
C GLU A 355 29.09 -23.67 15.79
N LYS A 356 29.63 -23.74 14.56
CA LYS A 356 30.97 -23.33 14.15
C LYS A 356 30.91 -23.01 12.65
N ASN A 357 31.74 -22.09 12.16
CA ASN A 357 31.93 -21.88 10.73
C ASN A 357 32.25 -23.22 10.04
N GLU A 358 31.28 -23.83 9.37
CA GLU A 358 31.47 -25.01 8.55
C GLU A 358 32.16 -24.61 7.23
N ARG A 359 33.40 -24.12 7.31
CA ARG A 359 34.34 -24.37 6.21
C ARG A 359 34.87 -25.77 6.42
N ALA A 360 34.27 -26.74 5.74
CA ALA A 360 34.88 -28.05 5.59
C ALA A 360 36.30 -27.85 5.03
N ALA A 361 37.31 -28.33 5.76
CA ALA A 361 38.69 -28.39 5.28
C ALA A 361 38.73 -29.34 4.08
N GLY A 362 38.59 -28.80 2.86
CA GLY A 362 38.59 -29.62 1.64
C GLY A 362 37.81 -29.06 0.46
N TRP A 363 36.96 -28.03 0.62
CA TRP A 363 36.40 -27.35 -0.54
C TRP A 363 37.45 -26.41 -1.11
N GLY A 364 38.12 -26.91 -2.15
CA GLY A 364 39.25 -26.28 -2.82
C GLY A 364 38.93 -24.85 -3.22
N THR A 365 39.81 -23.94 -2.83
CA THR A 365 40.06 -22.76 -3.63
C THR A 365 40.58 -23.25 -4.97
N PHE A 366 39.91 -22.89 -6.06
CA PHE A 366 40.49 -22.98 -7.40
C PHE A 366 41.75 -22.12 -7.39
N ASN A 367 42.91 -22.77 -7.35
CA ASN A 367 44.22 -22.15 -7.38
C ASN A 367 44.83 -22.42 -8.76
N GLY A 368 44.46 -21.61 -9.76
CA GLY A 368 45.10 -21.58 -11.08
C GLY A 368 44.28 -22.22 -12.19
#